data_AF-A0A9W6R3S0-F1
#
_entry.id   AF-A0A9W6R3S0-F1
#
_cell.length_a   1.000
_cell.length_b   1.000
_cell.length_c   1.000
_cell.angle_alpha   90.00
_cell.angle_beta   90.00
_cell.angle_gamma   90.00
#
_symmetry.space_group_name_H-M   'P 1'
#
loop_
_entity.id
_entity.type
_entity.pdbx_description
1 polymer ?
#
loop_
_entity_poly.entity_id
_entity_poly.type
_entity_poly.pdbx_seq_one_letter_code
_entity_poly.pdbx_strand_id
1 'polypeptide(L)'
;MAHRPVDDHEINHQKFDELSITWNTTDPVGQPAWNFGDYGNPDDYISHLGWRHDARSELAALQGRQLIAAELLEYAGGDVADGMVAVSFVFSKGRVTVSNGLDENSLEFGGPDPSYLRCPLPR
;
A
#
# COMPACT_ATOMS: atom_id res chain seq x y z
N MET A 1 -0.57 22.77 -17.51
CA MET A 1 -1.58 21.80 -16.99
C MET A 1 -1.25 21.58 -15.53
N ALA A 2 -2.20 21.79 -14.61
CA ALA A 2 -1.93 21.63 -13.19
C ALA A 2 -1.77 20.13 -12.86
N HIS A 3 -0.65 19.76 -12.25
CA HIS A 3 -0.38 18.41 -11.77
C HIS A 3 -1.40 18.10 -10.65
N ARG A 4 -2.23 17.06 -10.82
CA ARG A 4 -3.09 16.60 -9.73
C ARG A 4 -2.18 15.94 -8.69
N PRO A 5 -2.38 16.20 -7.38
CA PRO A 5 -1.69 15.46 -6.34
C PRO A 5 -1.98 13.96 -6.50
N VAL A 6 -0.96 13.13 -6.33
CA VAL A 6 -1.07 11.68 -6.32
C VAL A 6 -0.49 11.20 -4.99
N ASP A 7 -1.24 10.31 -4.35
CA ASP A 7 -0.86 9.70 -3.08
C ASP A 7 -0.16 8.37 -3.41
N ASP A 8 1.05 8.18 -2.88
CA ASP A 8 1.82 6.95 -3.09
C ASP A 8 2.05 6.23 -1.76
N HIS A 9 1.84 4.92 -1.78
CA HIS A 9 2.01 4.06 -0.60
C HIS A 9 3.01 2.96 -0.90
N GLU A 10 3.98 2.81 -0.01
CA GLU A 10 4.95 1.73 -0.06
C GLU A 10 4.85 0.91 1.22
N ILE A 11 4.72 -0.40 1.04
CA ILE A 11 4.54 -1.33 2.14
C ILE A 11 5.61 -2.41 2.04
N ASN A 12 6.52 -2.43 3.01
CA ASN A 12 7.56 -3.45 3.08
C ASN A 12 6.93 -4.77 3.54
N HIS A 13 6.99 -5.76 2.65
CA HIS A 13 6.45 -7.08 2.92
C HIS A 13 7.18 -7.82 4.07
N GLN A 14 8.48 -7.60 4.26
CA GLN A 14 9.27 -8.26 5.32
C GLN A 14 9.23 -7.55 6.67
N LYS A 15 8.70 -6.32 6.70
CA LYS A 15 8.56 -5.49 7.88
C LYS A 15 7.28 -4.67 7.73
N PHE A 16 6.14 -5.32 7.91
CA PHE A 16 4.85 -4.67 7.65
C PHE A 16 4.50 -3.58 8.67
N ASP A 17 5.24 -3.53 9.77
CA ASP A 17 5.33 -2.44 10.73
C ASP A 17 6.09 -1.20 10.20
N GLU A 18 6.89 -1.35 9.13
CA GLU A 18 7.50 -0.27 8.37
C GLU A 18 6.61 0.09 7.15
N LEU A 19 5.61 0.94 7.42
CA LEU A 19 4.78 1.59 6.39
C LEU A 19 5.34 2.99 6.09
N SER A 20 5.64 3.26 4.81
CA SER A 20 5.95 4.61 4.35
C SER A 20 4.81 5.13 3.47
N ILE A 21 4.21 6.24 3.89
CA ILE A 21 3.26 7.00 3.05
C ILE A 21 4.02 8.22 2.57
N THR A 22 4.14 8.36 1.26
CA THR A 22 4.83 9.49 0.65
C THR A 22 3.86 10.33 -0.18
N TRP A 23 4.16 11.62 -0.32
CA TRP A 23 3.26 12.58 -0.95
C TRP A 23 3.97 13.32 -2.07
N ASN A 24 3.49 13.17 -3.31
CA ASN A 24 4.06 13.79 -4.51
C ASN A 24 5.58 13.53 -4.72
N THR A 25 6.11 12.43 -4.19
CA THR A 25 7.53 12.08 -4.35
C THR A 25 7.76 11.05 -5.46
N THR A 26 6.73 10.30 -5.89
CA THR A 26 6.82 9.40 -7.03
C THR A 26 6.23 10.07 -8.26
N ASP A 27 6.94 10.00 -9.39
CA ASP A 27 6.36 10.33 -10.69
C ASP A 27 5.53 9.12 -11.17
N PRO A 28 4.19 9.21 -11.18
CA PRO A 28 3.33 8.09 -11.59
C PRO A 28 3.40 7.80 -13.09
N VAL A 29 4.00 8.71 -13.88
CA VAL A 29 4.17 8.57 -15.34
C VAL A 29 5.61 8.17 -15.69
N GLY A 30 6.55 8.41 -14.78
CA GLY A 30 7.94 8.00 -14.89
C GLY A 30 8.16 6.50 -14.61
N GLN A 31 9.40 6.07 -14.78
CA GLN A 31 9.91 4.80 -14.27
C GLN A 31 10.70 5.09 -12.99
N PRO A 32 10.07 5.02 -11.80
CA PRO A 32 10.77 5.34 -10.57
C PRO A 32 11.97 4.41 -10.38
N ALA A 33 13.10 5.00 -10.03
CA ALA A 33 14.31 4.27 -9.68
C ALA A 33 14.26 3.98 -8.17
N TRP A 34 14.33 2.70 -7.82
CA TRP A 34 14.36 2.20 -6.45
C TRP A 34 15.78 1.79 -6.09
N ASN A 35 16.38 2.47 -5.12
CA ASN A 35 17.70 2.09 -4.60
C ASN A 35 17.54 1.28 -3.32
N PHE A 36 17.89 0.01 -3.35
CA PHE A 36 17.75 -0.90 -2.20
C PHE A 36 19.06 -1.11 -1.41
N GLY A 37 20.14 -0.38 -1.72
CA GLY A 37 21.46 -0.61 -1.15
C GLY A 37 21.92 0.43 -0.12
N ASP A 38 21.94 0.05 1.16
CA ASP A 38 22.70 0.76 2.22
C ASP A 38 24.20 0.41 2.21
N TYR A 39 24.62 -0.58 1.41
CA TYR A 39 26.00 -1.06 1.31
C TYR A 39 26.45 -1.18 -0.15
N GLY A 40 27.53 -0.48 -0.51
CA GLY A 40 28.14 -0.51 -1.86
C GLY A 40 27.99 0.81 -2.61
N ASN A 41 28.34 0.85 -3.90
CA ASN A 41 28.08 2.04 -4.71
C ASN A 41 26.56 2.14 -4.95
N PRO A 42 25.90 3.27 -4.65
CA PRO A 42 24.46 3.43 -4.88
C PRO A 42 24.01 3.10 -6.31
N ASP A 43 24.91 3.19 -7.30
CA ASP A 43 24.62 2.81 -8.70
C ASP A 43 24.52 1.29 -8.93
N ASP A 44 25.06 0.46 -8.02
CA ASP A 44 25.08 -1.00 -8.15
C ASP A 44 23.71 -1.65 -7.82
N TYR A 45 22.81 -0.90 -7.17
CA TYR A 45 21.55 -1.40 -6.63
C TYR A 45 20.32 -0.57 -7.04
N ILE A 46 20.39 0.05 -8.23
CA ILE A 46 19.24 0.76 -8.80
C ILE A 46 18.35 -0.24 -9.53
N SER A 47 17.17 -0.51 -8.97
CA SER A 47 16.07 -1.21 -9.64
C SER A 47 15.13 -0.21 -10.30
N HIS A 48 14.87 -0.33 -11.60
CA HIS A 48 13.82 0.46 -12.25
C HIS A 48 12.47 -0.21 -12.03
N LEU A 49 11.58 0.46 -11.31
CA LEU A 49 10.22 -0.01 -11.10
C LEU A 49 9.41 0.16 -12.39
N GLY A 50 8.70 -0.89 -12.78
CA GLY A 50 7.76 -0.87 -13.89
C GLY A 50 6.32 -0.91 -13.37
N TRP A 51 5.47 -0.05 -13.91
CA TRP A 51 4.03 -0.16 -13.67
C TRP A 51 3.50 -1.46 -14.30
N ARG A 52 2.78 -2.24 -13.50
CA ARG A 52 2.12 -3.45 -13.98
C ARG A 52 1.06 -3.09 -15.03
N HIS A 53 1.14 -3.72 -16.21
CA HIS A 53 0.12 -3.57 -17.27
C HIS A 53 -1.16 -4.34 -16.96
N ASP A 54 -1.10 -5.28 -16.02
CA ASP A 54 -2.19 -6.16 -15.59
C ASP A 54 -2.77 -5.73 -14.23
N ALA A 55 -2.79 -4.42 -13.95
CA ALA A 55 -3.39 -3.90 -12.73
C ALA A 55 -4.82 -4.45 -12.56
N ARG A 56 -5.12 -4.96 -11.37
CA ARG A 56 -6.45 -5.47 -11.04
C ARG A 56 -7.49 -4.39 -11.32
N SER A 57 -8.56 -4.75 -12.03
CA SER A 57 -9.58 -3.79 -12.49
C SER A 57 -10.23 -3.01 -11.34
N GLU A 58 -10.32 -3.63 -10.17
CA GLU A 58 -10.82 -3.05 -8.93
C GLU A 58 -9.89 -1.92 -8.43
N LEU A 59 -8.57 -2.09 -8.57
CA LEU A 59 -7.59 -1.07 -8.22
C LEU A 59 -7.62 0.08 -9.24
N ALA A 60 -7.70 -0.24 -10.53
CA ALA A 60 -7.85 0.76 -11.58
C ALA A 60 -9.12 1.62 -11.40
N ALA A 61 -10.21 1.04 -10.87
CA ALA A 61 -11.45 1.75 -10.59
C ALA A 61 -11.34 2.81 -9.46
N LEU A 62 -10.30 2.72 -8.62
CA LEU A 62 -9.99 3.67 -7.56
C LEU A 62 -9.16 4.86 -8.07
N GLN A 63 -8.55 4.77 -9.25
CA GLN A 63 -7.72 5.83 -9.80
C GLN A 63 -8.50 7.15 -9.95
N GLY A 64 -7.94 8.24 -9.42
CA GLY A 64 -8.55 9.57 -9.44
C GLY A 64 -9.73 9.75 -8.47
N ARG A 65 -10.05 8.74 -7.65
CA ARG A 65 -10.96 8.90 -6.51
C ARG A 65 -10.24 9.60 -5.37
N GLN A 66 -11.00 10.36 -4.58
CA GLN A 66 -10.46 11.02 -3.39
C GLN A 66 -10.30 9.99 -2.27
N LEU A 67 -9.10 9.91 -1.69
CA LEU A 67 -8.85 9.20 -0.44
C LEU A 67 -9.47 9.99 0.73
N ILE A 68 -10.29 9.31 1.53
CA ILE A 68 -11.07 9.89 2.64
C ILE A 68 -10.43 9.53 3.99
N ALA A 69 -9.92 8.30 4.11
CA ALA A 69 -9.27 7.82 5.32
C ALA A 69 -8.28 6.70 4.99
N ALA A 70 -7.27 6.56 5.84
CA ALA A 70 -6.47 5.37 6.00
C ALA A 70 -6.74 4.79 7.39
N GLU A 71 -7.11 3.51 7.46
CA GLU A 71 -7.42 2.80 8.70
C GLU A 71 -6.34 1.73 8.95
N LEU A 72 -5.88 1.61 10.19
CA LEU A 72 -5.07 0.49 10.63
C LEU A 72 -5.98 -0.62 11.16
N LEU A 73 -5.77 -1.83 10.67
CA LEU A 73 -6.54 -3.01 11.04
C LEU A 73 -5.61 -4.06 11.65
N GLU A 74 -6.11 -4.82 12.62
CA GLU A 74 -5.43 -5.97 13.19
C GLU A 74 -6.32 -7.20 13.02
N TYR A 75 -5.76 -8.29 12.50
CA TYR A 75 -6.50 -9.53 12.27
C TYR A 75 -6.67 -10.32 13.57
N ALA A 76 -7.89 -10.79 13.81
CA ALA A 76 -8.28 -11.57 14.99
C ALA A 76 -9.23 -12.73 14.61
N GLY A 77 -8.82 -13.54 13.63
CA GLY A 77 -9.60 -14.66 13.08
C GLY A 77 -9.46 -15.98 13.85
N GLY A 78 -8.51 -16.09 14.79
CA GLY A 78 -8.23 -17.31 15.55
C GLY A 78 -7.27 -18.27 14.84
N ASP A 79 -6.42 -17.76 13.94
CA ASP A 79 -5.46 -18.56 13.18
C ASP A 79 -4.03 -18.00 13.24
N VAL A 80 -3.13 -18.53 12.42
CA VAL A 80 -1.70 -18.14 12.42
C VAL A 80 -1.47 -16.68 12.05
N ALA A 81 -2.45 -16.01 11.44
CA ALA A 81 -2.39 -14.60 11.08
C ALA A 81 -2.89 -13.67 12.19
N ASP A 82 -3.29 -14.17 13.38
CA ASP A 82 -3.70 -13.32 14.49
C ASP A 82 -2.61 -12.30 14.88
N GLY A 83 -3.01 -11.05 15.05
CA GLY A 83 -2.12 -9.92 15.32
C GLY A 83 -1.49 -9.30 14.07
N MET A 84 -1.72 -9.88 12.88
CA MET A 84 -1.24 -9.29 11.62
C MET A 84 -1.93 -7.98 11.34
N VAL A 85 -1.14 -7.00 10.91
CA VAL A 85 -1.61 -5.65 10.61
C VAL A 85 -1.94 -5.51 9.14
N ALA A 86 -3.03 -4.81 8.83
CA ALA A 86 -3.41 -4.41 7.49
C ALA A 86 -3.71 -2.91 7.43
N VAL A 87 -3.51 -2.31 6.26
CA VAL A 87 -3.82 -0.90 6.01
C VAL A 87 -4.99 -0.83 5.04
N SER A 88 -6.07 -0.17 5.43
CA SER A 88 -7.26 -0.01 4.60
C SER A 88 -7.43 1.43 4.13
N PHE A 89 -7.41 1.62 2.82
CA PHE A 89 -7.61 2.91 2.16
C PHE A 89 -9.06 3.07 1.73
N VAL A 90 -9.72 4.09 2.29
CA VAL A 90 -11.14 4.37 2.08
C VAL A 90 -11.27 5.52 1.09
N PHE A 91 -11.83 5.25 -0.08
CA PHE A 91 -12.07 6.28 -1.09
C PHE A 91 -13.52 6.76 -1.05
N SER A 92 -13.80 7.91 -1.68
CA SER A 92 -15.17 8.42 -1.83
C SER A 92 -16.13 7.42 -2.47
N LYS A 93 -15.59 6.51 -3.30
CA LYS A 93 -16.27 5.31 -3.78
C LYS A 93 -15.27 4.16 -3.89
N GLY A 94 -15.44 3.15 -3.04
CA GLY A 94 -14.59 1.96 -3.00
C GLY A 94 -13.59 1.99 -1.85
N ARG A 95 -12.95 0.85 -1.64
CA ARG A 95 -11.98 0.60 -0.58
C ARG A 95 -11.03 -0.48 -1.05
N VAL A 96 -9.77 -0.36 -0.67
CA VAL A 96 -8.77 -1.43 -0.82
C VAL A 96 -8.06 -1.61 0.52
N THR A 97 -7.90 -2.85 0.94
CA THR A 97 -7.12 -3.22 2.12
C THR A 97 -5.88 -3.98 1.64
N VAL A 98 -4.72 -3.55 2.12
CA VAL A 98 -3.45 -4.22 1.88
C VAL A 98 -3.02 -4.90 3.17
N SER A 99 -2.78 -6.21 3.11
CA SER A 99 -2.32 -7.02 4.23
C SER A 99 -1.05 -7.77 3.85
N ASN A 100 -0.28 -8.18 4.84
CA ASN A 100 0.82 -9.09 4.63
C ASN A 100 0.27 -10.51 4.47
N GLY A 101 0.42 -11.08 3.28
CA GLY A 101 0.05 -12.45 2.93
C GLY A 101 1.17 -13.47 3.14
N LEU A 102 2.09 -13.22 4.08
CA LEU A 102 3.27 -14.03 4.44
C LEU A 102 4.45 -13.97 3.48
N ASP A 103 4.27 -14.30 2.20
CA ASP A 103 5.32 -14.25 1.16
C ASP A 103 5.08 -13.14 0.11
N GLU A 104 3.84 -12.66 0.02
CA GLU A 104 3.45 -11.51 -0.79
C GLU A 104 2.48 -10.59 -0.05
N ASN A 105 2.28 -9.36 -0.55
CA ASN A 105 1.21 -8.49 -0.07
C ASN A 105 -0.12 -8.90 -0.72
N SER A 106 -1.17 -9.03 0.09
CA SER A 106 -2.52 -9.33 -0.37
C SER A 106 -3.35 -8.07 -0.54
N LEU A 107 -4.28 -8.11 -1.51
CA LEU A 107 -5.22 -7.02 -1.80
C LEU A 107 -6.67 -7.51 -1.69
N GLU A 108 -7.40 -6.91 -0.75
CA GLU A 108 -8.85 -7.09 -0.58
C GLU A 108 -9.59 -5.82 -1.04
N PHE A 109 -10.74 -5.99 -1.71
CA PHE A 109 -11.54 -4.88 -2.23
C PHE A 109 -12.93 -4.88 -1.60
N GLY A 110 -13.43 -3.68 -1.26
CA GLY A 110 -14.68 -3.54 -0.52
C GLY A 110 -14.45 -3.48 0.99
N GLY A 111 -15.49 -3.78 1.78
CA GLY A 111 -15.36 -3.80 3.23
C GLY A 111 -14.32 -4.83 3.68
N PRO A 112 -13.50 -4.53 4.71
CA PRO A 112 -12.52 -5.49 5.22
C PRO A 112 -13.22 -6.72 5.77
N ASP A 113 -12.51 -7.85 5.79
CA ASP A 113 -12.99 -9.07 6.45
C ASP A 113 -13.49 -8.76 7.89
N PRO A 114 -14.62 -9.34 8.34
CA PRO A 114 -15.15 -9.11 9.68
C PRO A 114 -14.21 -9.49 10.83
N SER A 115 -13.19 -10.32 10.55
CA SER A 115 -12.17 -10.75 11.49
C SER A 115 -11.14 -9.65 11.78
N TYR A 116 -11.12 -8.56 11.01
CA TYR A 116 -10.30 -7.39 11.31
C TYR A 116 -10.93 -6.52 12.38
N LEU A 117 -10.12 -6.17 13.39
CA LEU A 117 -10.41 -5.15 14.37
C LEU A 117 -9.78 -3.83 13.92
N ARG A 118 -10.51 -2.72 14.11
CA ARG A 118 -9.96 -1.37 13.83
C ARG A 118 -9.09 -0.92 14.98
N CYS A 119 -7.83 -0.61 14.67
CA CYS A 119 -6.90 -0.03 15.62
C CYS A 119 -6.98 1.50 15.56
N PRO A 120 -7.20 2.19 16.68
CA PRO A 120 -7.15 3.65 16.70
C PRO A 120 -5.71 4.09 16.41
N LEU A 121 -5.55 4.96 15.41
CA LEU A 121 -4.28 5.64 15.21
C LEU A 121 -4.07 6.64 16.37
N PRO A 122 -2.92 6.62 17.04
CA PRO A 122 -2.60 7.64 18.04
C PRO A 122 -2.67 9.03 17.39
N ARG A 123 -3.24 10.00 18.12
CA ARG A 123 -3.38 11.39 17.66
C ARG A 123 -2.08 12.16 17.76
#